data_AF-A0A1H1KQQ8-F1
#
_entry.id   AF-A0A1H1KQQ8-F1
#
_cell.length_a   1.000
_cell.length_b   1.000
_cell.length_c   1.000
_cell.angle_alpha   90.00
_cell.angle_beta   90.00
_cell.angle_gamma   90.00
#
_symmetry.space_group_name_H-M   'P 1'
#
loop_
_entity.id
_entity.type
_entity.pdbx_description
1 polymer ?
#
loop_
_entity_poly.entity_id
_entity_poly.type
_entity_poly.pdbx_seq_one_letter_code
_entity_poly.pdbx_strand_id
1 'polypeptide(L)'
;MKRLGMPASDDTILRQLKRQVAARSAKTAIRVAGIDDWSWRKGCGYGTIVVNLERREAVDVLPNRSAAGTANWLKGGSKAPPFSLRIPPP
;
A
#
# COMPACT_ATOMS: atom_id res chain seq x y z
N MET A 1 -0.76 13.62 19.56
CA MET A 1 0.15 14.78 19.38
C MET A 1 0.40 15.64 20.63
N LYS A 2 -0.61 15.98 21.46
CA LYS A 2 -0.43 16.81 22.68
C LYS A 2 0.69 16.34 23.63
N ARG A 3 0.85 15.02 23.82
CA ARG A 3 1.92 14.42 24.64
C ARG A 3 3.34 14.66 24.11
N LEU A 4 3.49 14.96 22.82
CA LEU A 4 4.77 15.26 22.16
C LEU A 4 4.99 16.78 22.01
N GLY A 5 4.10 17.62 22.56
CA GLY A 5 4.19 19.09 22.44
C GLY A 5 3.98 19.62 21.02
N MET A 6 3.57 18.78 20.05
CA MET A 6 3.38 19.18 18.67
C MET A 6 1.99 19.82 18.46
N PRO A 7 1.90 21.06 17.96
CA PRO A 7 0.64 21.75 17.72
C PRO A 7 0.00 21.32 16.39
N ALA A 8 -0.13 20.02 16.15
CA ALA A 8 -0.84 19.49 14.98
C ALA A 8 -1.74 18.31 15.39
N SER A 9 -2.87 18.17 14.69
CA SER A 9 -3.78 17.04 14.89
C SER A 9 -3.26 15.79 14.18
N ASP A 10 -3.75 14.62 14.61
CA ASP A 10 -3.42 13.34 13.96
C ASP A 10 -3.83 13.36 12.47
N ASP A 11 -4.98 13.99 12.14
CA ASP A 11 -5.42 14.23 10.75
C ASP A 11 -4.43 15.07 9.95
N THR A 12 -3.79 16.05 10.59
CA THR A 12 -2.81 16.92 9.92
C THR A 12 -1.56 16.14 9.57
N ILE A 13 -1.08 15.27 10.47
CA ILE A 13 0.04 14.36 10.15
C ILE A 13 -0.35 13.43 9.01
N LEU A 14 -1.49 12.76 9.12
CA LEU A 14 -1.92 11.78 8.13
C LEU A 14 -2.08 12.41 6.75
N ARG A 15 -2.65 13.62 6.68
CA ARG A 15 -2.74 14.39 5.44
C ARG A 15 -1.37 14.71 4.86
N GLN A 16 -0.42 15.13 5.70
CA GLN A 16 0.94 15.45 5.24
C GLN A 16 1.68 14.22 4.72
N LEU A 17 1.57 13.09 5.44
CA LEU A 17 2.13 11.81 5.02
C LEU A 17 1.56 11.38 3.66
N LYS A 18 0.23 11.42 3.51
CA LYS A 18 -0.44 11.09 2.23
C LYS A 18 0.05 11.96 1.08
N ARG A 19 0.22 13.28 1.31
CA ARG A 19 0.75 14.20 0.30
C ARG A 19 2.19 13.85 -0.10
N GLN A 20 3.05 13.56 0.87
CA GLN A 20 4.44 13.18 0.60
C GLN A 20 4.53 11.87 -0.19
N VAL A 21 3.72 10.87 0.17
CA VAL A 21 3.66 9.59 -0.54
C VAL A 21 3.15 9.75 -1.97
N ALA A 22 2.09 10.55 -2.17
CA ALA A 22 1.58 10.86 -3.50
C ALA A 22 2.64 11.55 -4.38
N ALA A 23 3.38 12.51 -3.81
CA ALA A 23 4.46 13.20 -4.51
C ALA A 23 5.65 12.28 -4.86
N ARG A 24 5.92 11.26 -4.03
CA ARG A 24 6.98 10.26 -4.26
C ARG A 24 6.61 9.16 -5.24
N SER A 25 5.32 9.02 -5.57
CA SER A 25 4.82 7.96 -6.44
C SER A 25 5.15 8.21 -7.91
N ALA A 26 6.45 8.23 -8.24
CA ALA A 26 6.90 8.05 -9.60
C ALA A 26 6.74 6.57 -9.97
N LYS A 27 6.10 6.27 -11.11
CA LYS A 27 5.95 4.91 -11.65
C LYS A 27 7.33 4.35 -12.03
N THR A 28 8.05 3.82 -11.06
CA THR A 28 9.30 3.12 -11.28
C THR A 28 8.96 1.70 -11.73
N ALA A 29 9.57 1.25 -12.82
CA ALA A 29 9.42 -0.13 -13.26
C ALA A 29 9.91 -1.08 -12.16
N ILE A 30 9.08 -2.05 -11.77
CA ILE A 30 9.43 -3.08 -10.79
C ILE A 30 10.12 -4.21 -11.56
N ARG A 31 11.41 -4.44 -11.31
CA ARG A 31 12.14 -5.57 -11.93
C ARG A 31 12.09 -6.81 -11.06
N VAL A 32 12.18 -6.63 -9.75
CA VAL A 32 12.11 -7.71 -8.76
C VAL A 32 10.94 -7.47 -7.81
N ALA A 33 9.89 -8.25 -7.97
CA ALA A 33 8.69 -8.20 -7.13
C ALA A 33 8.67 -9.34 -6.13
N GLY A 34 8.40 -9.03 -4.86
CA GLY A 34 8.02 -9.98 -3.83
C GLY A 34 6.50 -10.04 -3.72
N ILE A 35 5.96 -11.25 -3.59
CA ILE A 35 4.53 -11.52 -3.43
C ILE A 35 4.36 -12.26 -2.10
N ASP A 36 3.51 -11.75 -1.23
CA ASP A 36 3.27 -12.35 0.09
C ASP A 36 1.81 -12.17 0.53
N ASP A 37 1.40 -12.90 1.57
CA ASP A 37 0.09 -12.79 2.19
C ASP A 37 0.03 -11.55 3.10
N TRP A 38 -1.09 -10.82 3.04
CA TRP A 38 -1.35 -9.66 3.88
C TRP A 38 -2.70 -9.75 4.56
N SER A 39 -2.81 -9.27 5.80
CA SER A 39 -4.08 -9.18 6.53
C SER A 39 -4.34 -7.75 6.99
N TRP A 40 -5.55 -7.20 6.76
CA TRP A 40 -5.89 -5.84 7.19
C TRP A 40 -5.92 -5.66 8.71
N ARG A 41 -6.42 -6.68 9.40
CA ARG A 41 -6.27 -6.88 10.84
C ARG A 41 -5.84 -8.31 11.05
N LYS A 42 -5.13 -8.59 12.14
CA LYS A 42 -4.72 -9.95 12.47
C LYS A 42 -5.94 -10.88 12.45
N GLY A 43 -5.92 -11.88 11.58
CA GLY A 43 -7.02 -12.85 11.43
C GLY A 43 -8.19 -12.41 10.55
N CYS A 44 -8.21 -11.19 10.01
CA CYS A 44 -9.34 -10.65 9.25
C CYS A 44 -8.92 -10.08 7.90
N GLY A 45 -9.60 -10.51 6.84
CA GLY A 45 -9.46 -9.97 5.49
C GLY A 45 -8.06 -10.16 4.94
N TYR A 46 -7.81 -11.33 4.34
CA TYR A 46 -6.53 -11.63 3.70
C TYR A 46 -6.51 -11.18 2.24
N GLY A 47 -5.41 -10.54 1.86
CA GLY A 47 -5.08 -10.12 0.51
C GLY A 47 -3.65 -10.52 0.16
N THR A 48 -3.17 -10.00 -0.96
CA THR A 48 -1.80 -10.22 -1.43
C THR A 48 -1.06 -8.90 -1.40
N ILE A 49 0.06 -8.80 -0.69
CA ILE A 49 0.94 -7.63 -0.76
C ILE A 49 1.98 -7.82 -1.86
N VAL A 50 2.22 -6.76 -2.62
CA VAL A 50 3.27 -6.72 -3.64
C VAL A 50 4.33 -5.71 -3.22
N VAL A 51 5.58 -6.18 -3.18
CA VAL A 51 6.73 -5.40 -2.70
C VAL A 51 7.76 -5.28 -3.81
N ASN A 52 8.26 -4.08 -4.06
CA ASN A 52 9.47 -3.88 -4.84
C ASN A 52 10.65 -4.24 -3.93
N LEU A 53 11.32 -5.36 -4.22
CA LEU A 53 12.41 -5.88 -3.38
C LEU A 53 13.70 -5.06 -3.54
N GLU A 54 13.92 -4.41 -4.68
CA GLU A 54 15.09 -3.56 -4.89
C GLU A 54 15.03 -2.30 -4.04
N ARG A 55 13.81 -1.73 -3.88
CA ARG A 55 13.58 -0.50 -3.11
C ARG A 55 13.10 -0.74 -1.69
N ARG A 56 12.76 -1.99 -1.34
CA ARG A 56 12.12 -2.37 -0.06
C ARG A 56 10.84 -1.59 0.21
N GLU A 57 10.04 -1.36 -0.84
CA GLU A 57 8.82 -0.55 -0.81
C GLU A 57 7.61 -1.41 -1.16
N ALA A 58 6.55 -1.35 -0.35
CA ALA A 58 5.26 -1.91 -0.71
C ALA A 58 4.65 -1.07 -1.85
N VAL A 59 4.29 -1.72 -2.95
CA VAL A 59 3.77 -1.05 -4.15
C VAL A 59 2.27 -1.18 -4.26
N ASP A 60 1.72 -2.33 -3.86
CA ASP A 60 0.28 -2.57 -3.95
C ASP A 60 -0.19 -3.61 -2.92
N VAL A 61 -1.48 -3.60 -2.62
CA VAL A 61 -2.15 -4.65 -1.86
C VAL A 61 -3.43 -5.05 -2.60
N LEU A 62 -3.44 -6.28 -3.12
CA LEU A 62 -4.57 -6.85 -3.82
C LEU A 62 -5.62 -7.34 -2.81
N PRO A 63 -6.92 -7.13 -3.08
CA PRO A 63 -7.99 -7.44 -2.12
C PRO A 63 -8.25 -8.93 -1.91
N ASN A 64 -7.61 -9.82 -2.68
CA ASN A 64 -7.79 -11.26 -2.57
C ASN A 64 -6.46 -12.01 -2.77
N ARG A 65 -6.48 -13.32 -2.50
CA ARG A 65 -5.36 -14.26 -2.72
C ARG A 65 -5.50 -15.04 -4.03
N SER A 66 -5.99 -14.37 -5.08
CA SER A 66 -6.21 -15.02 -6.37
C SER A 66 -4.95 -15.02 -7.22
N ALA A 67 -4.53 -16.20 -7.68
CA ALA A 67 -3.48 -16.31 -8.69
C ALA A 67 -3.84 -15.55 -9.98
N ALA A 68 -5.11 -15.58 -10.39
CA ALA A 68 -5.60 -14.81 -11.53
C ALA A 68 -5.52 -13.30 -11.27
N GLY A 69 -5.85 -12.84 -10.06
CA GLY A 69 -5.70 -11.44 -9.65
C GLY A 69 -4.25 -10.97 -9.71
N THR A 70 -3.33 -11.80 -9.23
CA THR A 70 -1.88 -11.54 -9.27
C THR A 70 -1.33 -11.55 -10.70
N ALA A 71 -1.75 -12.50 -11.53
CA ALA A 71 -1.35 -12.57 -12.94
C ALA A 71 -1.84 -11.34 -13.72
N ASN A 72 -3.06 -10.87 -13.46
CA ASN A 72 -3.60 -9.66 -14.07
C ASN A 72 -2.81 -8.42 -13.64
N TRP A 73 -2.40 -8.35 -12.37
CA TRP A 73 -1.54 -7.28 -11.86
C TRP A 73 -0.17 -7.26 -12.56
N LEU A 74 0.47 -8.44 -12.72
CA LEU A 74 1.76 -8.58 -13.42
C LEU A 74 1.69 -8.15 -14.88
N LYS A 75 0.59 -8.46 -15.59
CA LYS A 75 0.39 -8.10 -17.00
C LYS A 75 0.10 -6.61 -17.20
N GLY A 76 -0.59 -5.99 -16.24
CA GLY A 76 -1.19 -4.66 -16.42
C GLY A 76 -0.39 -3.50 -15.84
N GLY A 77 0.55 -3.77 -14.91
CA GLY A 77 1.28 -2.74 -14.16
C GLY A 77 0.30 -1.82 -13.42
N SER A 78 0.08 -2.05 -12.12
CA SER A 78 -1.03 -1.45 -11.37
C SER A 78 -1.39 -0.01 -11.76
N LYS A 79 -2.64 0.17 -12.22
CA LYS A 79 -3.28 1.50 -12.32
C LYS A 79 -3.91 1.91 -10.99
N ALA A 80 -3.90 1.05 -9.97
CA ALA A 80 -4.40 1.42 -8.66
C ALA A 80 -3.42 2.43 -8.06
N PRO A 81 -3.91 3.53 -7.46
CA PRO A 81 -3.03 4.45 -6.78
C PRO A 81 -2.32 3.69 -5.66
N PRO A 82 -0.98 3.84 -5.52
CA PRO A 82 -0.28 3.31 -4.37
C PRO A 82 -0.99 3.87 -3.14
N PHE A 83 -1.36 2.97 -2.22
CA PHE A 83 -2.20 3.30 -1.06
C PHE A 83 -3.63 3.74 -1.39
N SER A 84 -4.35 2.94 -2.19
CA SER A 84 -5.80 2.86 -2.03
C SER A 84 -6.12 2.30 -0.64
N LEU A 85 -6.02 3.15 0.37
CA LEU A 85 -6.49 3.02 1.75
C LEU A 85 -8.03 2.93 1.78
N ARG A 86 -8.63 2.12 0.90
CA ARG A 86 -9.86 1.45 1.27
C ARG A 86 -9.45 0.38 2.25
N ILE A 87 -9.27 0.80 3.50
CA ILE A 87 -9.51 -0.09 4.64
C ILE A 87 -10.92 -0.62 4.35
N PRO A 88 -11.10 -1.90 3.97
CA PRO A 88 -12.45 -2.41 3.89
C PRO A 88 -13.05 -2.22 5.29
N PRO A 89 -14.32 -1.76 5.39
CA PRO A 89 -14.98 -1.79 6.68
C PRO A 89 -14.88 -3.21 7.26
N PRO A 90 -14.83 -3.34 8.60
CA PRO A 90 -14.79 -4.64 9.25
C PRO A 90 -15.89 -5.58 8.73
#